data_AF-A0A2P4SD57-F1
#
_entry.id   AF-A0A2P4SD57-F1
#
_cell.length_a   1.000
_cell.length_b   1.000
_cell.length_c   1.000
_cell.angle_alpha   90.00
_cell.angle_beta   90.00
_cell.angle_gamma   90.00
#
_symmetry.space_group_name_H-M   'P 1'
#
loop_
_entity.id
_entity.type
_entity.pdbx_description
1 polymer ?
#
loop_
_entity_poly.entity_id
_entity_poly.type
_entity_poly.pdbx_seq_one_letter_code
_entity_poly.pdbx_strand_id
1 'polypeptide(L)'
;MRELRSSSFWRAILAEFLGSLLYTLLGLGASLRWAPGPHGVLGSALAFGLAQTTLVQALGHVSGGHINPAITLAFLLASQLSLPRALGYLLAQLLGALAGAGVLYGVTPAAVRGTLGLSAVSR
;
A
#
# COMPACT_ATOMS: atom_id res chain seq x y z
N MET A 1 -26.81 -4.77 1.21
CA MET A 1 -26.75 -4.51 2.67
C MET A 1 -26.28 -5.69 3.52
N ARG A 2 -26.55 -6.96 3.16
CA ARG A 2 -26.06 -8.13 3.93
C ARG A 2 -24.53 -8.26 3.95
N GLU A 3 -23.84 -7.90 2.87
CA GLU A 3 -22.38 -7.97 2.80
C GLU A 3 -21.68 -7.09 3.85
N LEU A 4 -22.15 -5.86 4.05
CA LEU A 4 -21.59 -4.89 5.01
C LEU A 4 -21.65 -5.36 6.47
N ARG A 5 -22.52 -6.32 6.77
CA ARG A 5 -22.67 -6.90 8.11
C ARG A 5 -21.83 -8.16 8.32
N SER A 6 -21.15 -8.64 7.27
CA SER A 6 -20.32 -9.84 7.36
C SER A 6 -18.98 -9.54 8.03
N SER A 7 -18.55 -10.42 8.94
CA SER A 7 -17.20 -10.37 9.52
C SER A 7 -16.11 -10.51 8.45
N SER A 8 -16.37 -11.26 7.37
CA SER A 8 -15.41 -11.42 6.27
C SER A 8 -15.17 -10.12 5.51
N PHE A 9 -16.18 -9.25 5.42
CA PHE A 9 -16.06 -7.95 4.77
C PHE A 9 -15.13 -7.02 5.56
N TRP A 10 -15.34 -6.89 6.87
CA TRP A 10 -14.49 -6.04 7.72
C TRP A 10 -13.07 -6.57 7.88
N ARG A 11 -12.90 -7.90 7.94
CA ARG A 11 -11.56 -8.52 7.91
C ARG A 11 -10.82 -8.18 6.62
N ALA A 12 -11.51 -8.20 5.49
CA ALA A 12 -10.91 -7.85 4.21
C ALA A 12 -10.54 -6.36 4.12
N ILE A 13 -11.40 -5.45 4.61
CA ILE A 13 -11.09 -4.01 4.69
C ILE A 13 -9.85 -3.77 5.56
N LEU A 14 -9.77 -4.41 6.73
CA LEU A 14 -8.60 -4.27 7.61
C LEU A 14 -7.33 -4.84 6.96
N ALA A 15 -7.44 -5.96 6.24
CA ALA A 15 -6.32 -6.52 5.50
C ALA A 15 -5.82 -5.57 4.40
N GLU A 16 -6.70 -4.91 3.66
CA GLU A 16 -6.32 -3.91 2.65
C GLU A 16 -5.66 -2.66 3.27
N PHE A 17 -6.16 -2.22 4.43
CA PHE A 17 -5.55 -1.13 5.19
C PHE A 17 -4.14 -1.49 5.66
N LEU A 18 -3.98 -2.63 6.35
CA LEU A 18 -2.69 -3.08 6.87
C LEU A 18 -1.70 -3.38 5.73
N GLY A 19 -2.18 -4.00 4.65
CA GLY A 19 -1.38 -4.24 3.46
C GLY A 19 -0.83 -2.94 2.88
N SER A 20 -1.68 -1.92 2.73
CA SER A 20 -1.26 -0.64 2.14
C SER A 20 -0.33 0.15 3.06
N LEU A 21 -0.57 0.09 4.38
CA LEU A 21 0.33 0.65 5.39
C LEU A 21 1.73 0.06 5.28
N LEU A 22 1.83 -1.27 5.29
CA LEU A 22 3.11 -1.97 5.25
C LEU A 22 3.80 -1.77 3.89
N TYR A 23 3.05 -1.84 2.79
CA TYR A 23 3.58 -1.61 1.45
C TYR A 23 4.20 -0.22 1.32
N THR A 24 3.50 0.82 1.77
CA THR A 24 4.01 2.19 1.73
C THR A 24 5.21 2.39 2.67
N LEU A 25 5.15 1.87 3.89
CA LEU A 25 6.23 1.97 4.87
C LEU A 25 7.53 1.33 4.34
N LEU A 26 7.44 0.10 3.82
CA LEU A 26 8.60 -0.67 3.35
C LEU A 26 9.13 -0.13 2.03
N GLY A 27 8.24 0.14 1.07
CA GLY A 27 8.62 0.63 -0.26
C GLY A 27 9.27 2.00 -0.21
N LEU A 28 8.59 2.99 0.39
CA LEU A 28 9.13 4.34 0.51
C LEU A 28 10.37 4.36 1.41
N GLY A 29 10.39 3.58 2.50
CA GLY A 29 11.54 3.46 3.39
C GLY A 29 12.80 2.98 2.68
N ALA A 30 12.67 1.99 1.78
CA ALA A 30 13.78 1.52 0.94
C ALA A 30 14.23 2.53 -0.12
N SER A 31 13.35 3.46 -0.52
CA SER A 31 13.63 4.50 -1.51
C SER A 31 14.19 5.80 -0.92
N LEU A 32 14.29 5.92 0.41
CA LEU A 32 14.92 7.09 1.04
C LEU A 32 16.43 7.15 0.75
N ARG A 33 16.97 8.37 0.81
CA ARG A 33 18.39 8.64 0.57
C ARG A 33 19.21 8.45 1.84
N TRP A 34 19.40 7.19 2.25
CA TRP A 34 20.13 6.83 3.46
C TRP A 34 21.63 7.18 3.44
N ALA A 35 22.24 7.27 2.26
CA ALA A 35 23.65 7.62 2.09
C ALA A 35 23.87 8.53 0.86
N PRO A 36 24.97 9.31 0.82
CA PRO A 36 25.37 10.03 -0.37
C PRO A 36 25.67 9.07 -1.52
N GLY A 37 25.25 9.42 -2.75
CA GLY A 37 25.49 8.63 -3.94
C GLY A 37 24.29 8.54 -4.89
N PRO A 38 24.42 7.75 -5.97
CA PRO A 38 23.34 7.49 -6.89
C PRO A 38 22.21 6.71 -6.22
N HIS A 39 20.97 6.93 -6.66
CA HIS A 39 19.82 6.20 -6.14
C HIS A 39 19.89 4.72 -6.55
N GLY A 40 19.73 3.83 -5.58
CA GLY A 40 19.67 2.38 -5.81
C GLY A 40 18.33 1.95 -6.41
N VAL A 41 18.16 2.18 -7.72
CA VAL A 41 16.91 1.85 -8.45
C VAL A 41 16.54 0.37 -8.30
N LEU A 42 17.52 -0.54 -8.46
CA LEU A 42 17.29 -1.98 -8.29
C LEU A 42 16.83 -2.34 -6.88
N GLY A 43 17.45 -1.74 -5.85
CA GLY A 43 17.07 -1.99 -4.45
C GLY A 43 15.65 -1.53 -4.16
N SER A 44 15.26 -0.34 -4.65
CA SER A 44 13.88 0.14 -4.54
C SER A 44 12.90 -0.77 -5.29
N ALA A 45 13.21 -1.15 -6.53
CA ALA A 45 12.37 -2.05 -7.32
C ALA A 45 12.15 -3.41 -6.63
N LEU A 46 13.22 -3.99 -6.08
CA LEU A 46 13.14 -5.24 -5.30
C LEU A 46 12.33 -5.06 -4.02
N ALA A 47 12.51 -3.95 -3.28
CA ALA A 47 11.76 -3.69 -2.06
C ALA A 47 10.25 -3.61 -2.32
N PHE A 48 9.82 -2.85 -3.33
CA PHE A 48 8.41 -2.76 -3.71
C PHE A 48 7.87 -4.10 -4.21
N GLY A 49 8.60 -4.81 -5.07
CA GLY A 49 8.16 -6.09 -5.64
C GLY A 49 8.05 -7.20 -4.59
N LEU A 50 9.04 -7.33 -3.72
CA LEU A 50 9.04 -8.31 -2.63
C LEU A 50 7.97 -7.95 -1.58
N ALA A 51 7.84 -6.69 -1.20
CA ALA A 51 6.78 -6.25 -0.28
C ALA A 51 5.39 -6.62 -0.82
N GLN A 52 5.10 -6.30 -2.09
CA GLN A 52 3.82 -6.66 -2.71
C GLN A 52 3.62 -8.19 -2.70
N THR A 53 4.62 -8.96 -3.11
CA THR A 53 4.54 -10.43 -3.18
C THR A 53 4.28 -11.04 -1.81
N THR A 54 5.02 -10.61 -0.79
CA THR A 54 4.85 -11.07 0.60
C THR A 54 3.46 -10.72 1.13
N LEU A 55 2.98 -9.50 0.88
CA LEU A 55 1.67 -9.07 1.36
C LEU A 55 0.52 -9.82 0.65
N VAL A 56 0.63 -10.07 -0.65
CA VAL A 56 -0.34 -10.90 -1.39
C VAL A 56 -0.33 -12.34 -0.86
N GLN A 57 0.84 -12.92 -0.58
CA GLN A 57 0.93 -14.24 0.06
C GLN A 57 0.27 -14.26 1.45
N ALA A 58 0.55 -13.26 2.27
CA ALA A 58 0.05 -13.20 3.64
C ALA A 58 -1.45 -12.86 3.74
N LEU A 59 -1.95 -11.95 2.90
CA LEU A 59 -3.28 -11.35 3.04
C LEU A 59 -4.24 -11.68 1.89
N GLY A 60 -3.73 -12.25 0.79
CA GLY A 60 -4.52 -12.57 -0.41
C GLY A 60 -5.71 -13.47 -0.13
N HIS A 61 -5.56 -14.46 0.75
CA HIS A 61 -6.65 -15.35 1.14
C HIS A 61 -7.75 -14.66 1.98
N VAL A 62 -7.49 -13.46 2.52
CA VAL A 62 -8.43 -12.68 3.33
C VAL A 62 -9.19 -11.65 2.49
N SER A 63 -8.49 -10.87 1.66
CA SER A 63 -9.08 -9.76 0.90
C SER A 63 -8.95 -9.88 -0.62
N GLY A 64 -8.13 -10.79 -1.14
CA GLY A 64 -7.63 -10.76 -2.51
C GLY A 64 -6.31 -10.00 -2.66
N GLY A 65 -5.87 -9.27 -1.62
CA GLY A 65 -4.56 -8.63 -1.57
C GLY A 65 -4.36 -7.57 -2.65
N HIS A 66 -5.34 -6.70 -2.89
CA HIS A 66 -5.25 -5.71 -3.95
C HIS A 66 -4.17 -4.68 -3.63
N ILE A 67 -4.22 -4.09 -2.43
CA ILE A 67 -3.23 -3.16 -1.86
C ILE A 67 -2.95 -1.98 -2.83
N ASN A 68 -3.93 -1.69 -3.69
CA ASN A 68 -3.77 -0.77 -4.79
C ASN A 68 -5.15 -0.33 -5.32
N PRO A 69 -5.43 0.98 -5.32
CA PRO A 69 -6.67 1.52 -5.87
C PRO A 69 -6.92 1.17 -7.33
N ALA A 70 -5.88 1.16 -8.17
CA ALA A 70 -5.99 0.86 -9.59
C ALA A 70 -6.37 -0.62 -9.83
N ILE A 71 -5.76 -1.54 -9.07
CA ILE A 71 -6.10 -2.97 -9.14
C ILE A 71 -7.54 -3.19 -8.65
N THR A 72 -7.94 -2.53 -7.57
CA THR A 72 -9.31 -2.59 -7.05
C THR A 72 -10.33 -2.10 -8.07
N LEU A 73 -10.04 -0.98 -8.74
CA LEU A 73 -10.90 -0.46 -9.78
C LEU A 73 -10.95 -1.39 -11.00
N ALA A 74 -9.83 -1.99 -11.39
CA ALA A 74 -9.79 -2.97 -12.47
C ALA A 74 -10.70 -4.19 -12.18
N PHE A 75 -10.67 -4.70 -10.95
CA PHE A 75 -11.54 -5.81 -10.53
C PHE A 75 -13.01 -5.41 -10.47
N LEU A 76 -13.32 -4.18 -10.06
CA LEU A 76 -14.69 -3.64 -10.11
C LEU A 76 -15.19 -3.58 -11.57
N LEU A 77 -14.38 -3.04 -12.49
CA LEU A 77 -14.73 -2.94 -13.91
C LEU A 77 -14.86 -4.31 -14.58
N ALA A 78 -14.06 -5.29 -14.15
CA ALA A 78 -14.16 -6.68 -14.59
C ALA A 78 -15.32 -7.46 -13.92
N SER A 79 -16.18 -6.80 -13.14
CA SER A 79 -17.28 -7.42 -12.38
C SER A 79 -16.82 -8.54 -11.43
N GLN A 80 -15.57 -8.51 -10.99
CA GLN A 80 -14.98 -9.45 -10.03
C GLN A 80 -15.12 -8.96 -8.58
N LEU A 81 -15.56 -7.72 -8.35
CA LEU A 81 -15.68 -7.11 -7.04
C LEU A 81 -17.01 -6.34 -6.92
N SER A 82 -17.69 -6.45 -5.78
CA SER A 82 -18.91 -5.67 -5.52
C SER A 82 -18.56 -4.20 -5.30
N LEU A 83 -19.46 -3.28 -5.70
CA LEU A 83 -19.27 -1.85 -5.51
C LEU A 83 -19.03 -1.44 -4.04
N PRO A 84 -19.78 -1.94 -3.03
CA PRO A 84 -19.53 -1.59 -1.63
C PRO A 84 -18.15 -2.03 -1.14
N ARG A 85 -17.67 -3.20 -1.60
CA ARG A 85 -16.34 -3.71 -1.27
C ARG A 85 -15.25 -2.90 -1.96
N ALA A 86 -15.43 -2.54 -3.23
CA ALA A 86 -14.51 -1.67 -3.94
C ALA A 86 -14.32 -0.33 -3.24
N LEU A 87 -15.42 0.33 -2.84
CA LEU A 87 -15.34 1.59 -2.10
C LEU A 87 -14.66 1.43 -0.74
N GLY A 88 -14.96 0.35 -0.01
CA GLY A 88 -14.30 0.03 1.26
C GLY A 88 -12.79 -0.20 1.09
N TYR A 89 -12.39 -0.92 0.04
CA TYR A 89 -10.99 -1.18 -0.27
C TYR A 89 -10.26 0.11 -0.65
N LEU A 90 -10.85 0.95 -1.49
CA LEU A 90 -10.26 2.24 -1.88
C LEU A 90 -9.98 3.12 -0.66
N LEU A 91 -10.96 3.26 0.25
CA LEU A 91 -10.77 4.04 1.48
C LEU A 91 -9.71 3.42 2.38
N ALA A 92 -9.74 2.09 2.57
CA ALA A 92 -8.76 1.38 3.38
C ALA A 92 -7.34 1.54 2.83
N GLN A 93 -7.16 1.45 1.52
CA GLN A 93 -5.87 1.56 0.86
C GLN A 93 -5.29 2.97 0.99
N LEU A 94 -6.11 4.01 0.77
CA LEU A 94 -5.68 5.40 0.91
C LEU A 94 -5.32 5.75 2.36
N LEU A 95 -6.14 5.34 3.33
CA LEU A 95 -5.87 5.56 4.75
C LEU A 95 -4.66 4.74 5.22
N GLY A 96 -4.50 3.51 4.74
CA GLY A 96 -3.38 2.65 5.03
C GLY A 96 -2.07 3.27 4.52
N ALA A 97 -2.04 3.68 3.26
CA ALA A 97 -0.88 4.35 2.67
C ALA A 97 -0.51 5.63 3.43
N LEU A 98 -1.51 6.46 3.80
CA LEU A 98 -1.29 7.65 4.61
C LEU A 98 -0.70 7.32 5.99
N ALA A 99 -1.24 6.30 6.67
CA ALA A 99 -0.71 5.84 7.95
C ALA A 99 0.72 5.30 7.81
N GLY A 100 1.01 4.53 6.75
CA GLY A 100 2.34 4.01 6.46
C GLY A 100 3.37 5.12 6.24
N ALA A 101 3.00 6.15 5.47
CA ALA A 101 3.83 7.34 5.29
C ALA A 101 4.01 8.13 6.59
N GLY A 102 2.96 8.25 7.41
CA GLY A 102 3.02 8.90 8.72
C GLY A 102 3.94 8.18 9.70
N VAL A 103 3.87 6.84 9.77
CA VAL A 103 4.79 6.02 10.55
C VAL A 103 6.21 6.19 10.05
N LEU A 104 6.43 6.11 8.73
CA LEU A 104 7.75 6.32 8.14
C LEU A 104 8.32 7.68 8.53
N TYR A 105 7.53 8.74 8.42
CA TYR A 105 7.93 10.09 8.83
C TYR A 105 8.33 10.14 10.31
N GLY A 106 7.55 9.51 11.19
CA GLY A 106 7.81 9.46 12.63
C GLY A 106 9.10 8.73 13.01
N VAL A 107 9.41 7.60 12.36
CA VAL A 107 10.58 6.76 12.67
C VAL A 107 11.85 7.19 11.92
N THR A 108 11.73 7.99 10.86
CA THR A 108 12.88 8.40 10.04
C THR A 108 13.54 9.67 10.62
N PRO A 109 14.88 9.72 10.76
CA PRO A 109 15.60 10.92 11.17
C PRO A 109 15.41 12.08 10.19
N ALA A 110 15.29 13.32 10.70
CA ALA A 110 15.00 14.50 9.90
C ALA A 110 15.97 14.72 8.72
N ALA A 111 17.25 14.37 8.89
CA ALA A 111 18.28 14.49 7.86
C ALA A 111 18.01 13.63 6.61
N VAL A 112 17.24 12.55 6.74
CA VAL A 112 17.03 11.54 5.70
C VAL A 112 15.61 11.60 5.11
N ARG A 113 14.67 12.27 5.79
CA ARG A 113 13.24 12.30 5.39
C ARG A 113 13.04 12.77 3.96
N GLY A 114 13.73 13.83 3.54
CA GLY A 114 13.58 14.41 2.20
C GLY A 114 12.11 14.59 1.80
N THR A 115 11.74 14.10 0.63
CA THR A 115 10.35 14.06 0.14
C THR A 115 9.62 12.75 0.45
N LEU A 116 10.13 11.94 1.40
CA LEU A 116 9.66 10.59 1.71
C LEU A 116 9.62 9.65 0.49
N GLY A 117 10.54 9.84 -0.46
CA GLY A 117 10.59 9.03 -1.68
C GLY A 117 9.52 9.38 -2.72
N LEU A 118 8.84 10.52 -2.60
CA LEU A 118 7.93 11.00 -3.64
C LEU A 118 8.69 11.26 -4.95
N SER A 119 8.22 10.64 -6.03
CA SER A 119 8.68 10.91 -7.39
C SER A 119 8.30 12.35 -7.77
N ALA A 120 9.30 13.21 -8.00
CA ALA A 120 9.06 14.53 -8.55
C ALA A 120 8.63 14.41 -10.01
N VAL A 121 7.55 15.09 -10.39
CA VAL A 121 7.22 15.30 -11.80
C VAL A 121 8.21 16.35 -12.32
N SER A 122 9.13 15.96 -13.19
CA SER A 122 10.01 16.91 -13.89
C SER A 122 9.12 17.85 -14.70
N ARG A 123 9.17 19.15 -14.39
CA ARG A 123 8.63 20.19 -15.28
C ARG A 123 9.59 20.42 -16.43
#